data_AF-T0SYM4-F1
#
_entry.id   AF-T0SYM4-F1
#
_cell.length_a   1.000
_cell.length_b   1.000
_cell.length_c   1.000
_cell.angle_alpha   90.00
_cell.angle_beta   90.00
_cell.angle_gamma   90.00
#
_symmetry.space_group_name_H-M   'P 1'
#
loop_
_entity.id
_entity.type
_entity.pdbx_description
1 polymer ?
#
loop_
_entity_poly.entity_id
_entity_poly.type
_entity_poly.pdbx_seq_one_letter_code
_entity_poly.pdbx_strand_id
1 'polypeptide(L)'
;MAKAVKVIEIHSGEVLFSCDIADIDKAYDYAEKMESMGLDIKIDAPSCPETLATTLGASSESIDDLREMIDEEIKSHDITEGLGCAVCLPGSDLKQ
;
A
#
# COMPACT_ATOMS: atom_id res chain seq x y z
N MET A 1 -1.50 5.96 -17.28
CA MET A 1 -2.48 4.88 -17.00
C MET A 1 -2.30 4.49 -15.55
N ALA A 2 -3.39 4.32 -14.79
CA ALA A 2 -3.30 3.91 -13.39
C ALA A 2 -2.66 2.52 -13.28
N LYS A 3 -1.81 2.30 -12.27
CA LYS A 3 -1.17 0.99 -12.04
C LYS A 3 -2.26 -0.02 -11.67
N ALA A 4 -2.22 -1.20 -12.30
CA ALA A 4 -3.12 -2.31 -11.98
C ALA A 4 -2.81 -2.88 -10.59
N VAL A 5 -3.85 -3.25 -9.85
CA VAL A 5 -3.76 -4.00 -8.59
C VAL A 5 -3.46 -5.46 -8.93
N LYS A 6 -2.52 -6.09 -8.23
CA LYS A 6 -2.11 -7.48 -8.46
C LYS A 6 -2.15 -8.29 -7.17
N VAL A 7 -2.61 -9.53 -7.26
CA VAL A 7 -2.49 -10.54 -6.20
C VAL A 7 -1.38 -11.50 -6.61
N ILE A 8 -0.37 -11.62 -5.76
CA ILE A 8 0.87 -12.34 -6.05
C ILE A 8 1.05 -13.42 -4.99
N GLU A 9 1.33 -14.65 -5.40
CA GLU A 9 1.70 -15.73 -4.47
C GLU A 9 3.16 -15.55 -4.04
N ILE A 10 3.42 -15.61 -2.73
CA ILE A 10 4.70 -15.17 -2.15
C ILE A 10 5.83 -16.14 -2.50
N HIS A 11 5.58 -17.45 -2.55
CA HIS A 11 6.63 -18.45 -2.72
C HIS A 11 7.07 -18.61 -4.19
N SER A 12 6.14 -18.52 -5.14
CA SER A 12 6.38 -18.63 -6.59
C SER A 12 6.58 -17.29 -7.27
N GLY A 13 6.10 -16.20 -6.67
CA GLY A 13 6.06 -14.88 -7.30
C GLY A 13 5.05 -14.78 -8.45
N GLU A 14 4.17 -15.77 -8.62
CA GLU A 14 3.19 -15.80 -9.69
C GLU A 14 2.07 -14.79 -9.43
N VAL A 15 1.72 -14.01 -10.47
CA VAL A 15 0.55 -13.12 -10.43
C VAL A 15 -0.71 -13.96 -10.66
N LEU A 16 -1.44 -14.24 -9.58
CA LEU A 16 -2.65 -15.05 -9.62
C LEU A 16 -3.86 -14.28 -10.13
N PHE A 17 -3.90 -12.97 -9.87
CA PHE A 17 -5.01 -12.11 -10.26
C PHE A 17 -4.54 -10.67 -10.48
N SER A 18 -5.20 -9.96 -11.41
CA SER A 18 -4.93 -8.55 -11.69
C SER A 18 -6.21 -7.83 -12.06
N CYS A 19 -6.42 -6.64 -11.51
CA CYS A 19 -7.57 -5.78 -11.83
C CYS A 19 -7.19 -4.30 -11.78
N ASP A 20 -8.11 -3.43 -12.21
CA ASP A 20 -7.96 -1.98 -12.02
C ASP A 20 -8.22 -1.60 -10.56
N ILE A 21 -7.70 -0.43 -10.15
CA ILE A 21 -7.91 0.11 -8.79
C ILE A 21 -9.39 0.33 -8.45
N ALA A 22 -10.24 0.59 -9.45
CA ALA A 22 -11.68 0.73 -9.25
C ALA A 22 -12.36 -0.58 -8.80
N ASP A 23 -11.71 -1.72 -9.04
CA ASP A 23 -12.17 -3.05 -8.72
C ASP A 23 -11.35 -3.69 -7.58
N ILE A 24 -10.65 -2.89 -6.78
CA ILE A 24 -9.73 -3.37 -5.74
C ILE A 24 -10.39 -4.34 -4.75
N ASP A 25 -11.68 -4.17 -4.46
CA ASP A 25 -12.46 -5.07 -3.61
C ASP A 25 -12.43 -6.52 -4.12
N LYS A 26 -12.43 -6.72 -5.45
CA LYS A 26 -12.33 -8.07 -6.05
C LYS A 26 -10.96 -8.70 -5.81
N ALA A 27 -9.91 -7.90 -5.76
CA ALA A 27 -8.57 -8.40 -5.44
C ALA A 27 -8.49 -8.86 -3.98
N TYR A 28 -9.12 -8.13 -3.05
CA TYR A 28 -9.23 -8.55 -1.64
C TYR A 28 -10.08 -9.81 -1.48
N ASP A 29 -11.22 -9.90 -2.15
CA ASP A 29 -12.06 -11.12 -2.14
C ASP A 29 -11.33 -12.34 -2.71
N TYR A 30 -10.56 -12.14 -3.77
CA TYR A 30 -9.74 -13.21 -4.36
C TYR A 30 -8.63 -13.61 -3.39
N ALA A 31 -8.00 -12.62 -2.76
CA ALA A 31 -6.93 -12.83 -1.81
C ALA A 31 -7.38 -13.69 -0.62
N GLU A 32 -8.49 -13.33 0.02
CA GLU A 32 -9.05 -14.07 1.16
C GLU A 32 -9.33 -15.55 0.82
N LYS A 33 -9.81 -15.82 -0.41
CA LYS A 33 -10.04 -17.19 -0.88
C LYS A 33 -8.75 -17.98 -1.04
N MET A 34 -7.69 -17.36 -1.53
CA MET A 34 -6.38 -18.01 -1.69
C MET A 34 -5.73 -18.29 -0.34
N GLU A 35 -5.81 -17.35 0.61
CA GLU A 35 -5.36 -17.57 1.99
C GLU A 35 -6.15 -18.70 2.67
N SER A 36 -7.46 -18.76 2.44
CA SER A 36 -8.32 -19.85 2.94
C SER A 36 -7.95 -21.22 2.36
N MET A 37 -7.31 -21.27 1.20
CA MET A 37 -6.76 -22.49 0.59
C MET A 37 -5.34 -22.81 1.06
N GLY A 38 -4.75 -21.97 1.92
CA GLY A 38 -3.40 -22.14 2.46
C GLY A 38 -2.30 -21.58 1.57
N LEU A 39 -2.61 -20.66 0.65
CA LEU A 39 -1.61 -19.94 -0.15
C LEU A 39 -1.24 -18.64 0.56
N ASP A 40 0.07 -18.39 0.69
CA ASP A 40 0.58 -17.10 1.15
C ASP A 40 0.59 -16.12 -0.01
N ILE A 41 -0.12 -15.01 0.13
CA ILE A 41 -0.30 -14.03 -0.94
C ILE A 41 -0.01 -12.60 -0.50
N LYS A 42 0.35 -11.77 -1.48
CA LYS A 42 0.60 -10.34 -1.34
C LYS A 42 -0.26 -9.58 -2.35
N ILE A 43 -0.89 -8.50 -1.90
CA ILE A 43 -1.58 -7.55 -2.77
C ILE A 43 -0.63 -6.38 -3.07
N ASP A 44 -0.27 -6.20 -4.33
CA ASP A 44 0.45 -5.02 -4.84
C ASP A 44 -0.59 -4.04 -5.41
N ALA A 45 -0.91 -3.01 -4.63
CA ALA A 45 -1.84 -1.94 -5.01
C ALA A 45 -1.13 -0.59 -4.93
N PRO A 46 -1.42 0.36 -5.85
CA PRO A 46 -0.84 1.69 -5.74
C PRO A 46 -1.41 2.45 -4.54
N SER A 47 -0.56 3.19 -3.85
CA SER A 47 -0.98 4.01 -2.70
C SER A 47 -1.74 5.27 -3.15
N CYS A 48 -2.39 5.94 -2.20
CA CYS A 48 -3.06 7.23 -2.45
C CYS A 48 -2.12 8.29 -3.09
N PRO A 49 -0.91 8.55 -2.53
CA PRO A 49 0.01 9.51 -3.13
C PRO A 49 0.52 9.06 -4.51
N GLU A 50 0.72 7.76 -4.75
CA GLU A 50 1.08 7.25 -6.07
C GLU A 50 -0.03 7.45 -7.11
N THR A 51 -1.29 7.21 -6.72
CA THR A 51 -2.46 7.40 -7.57
C THR A 51 -2.62 8.88 -7.92
N LEU A 52 -2.40 9.78 -6.95
CA LEU A 52 -2.40 11.22 -7.18
C LEU A 52 -1.27 11.64 -8.13
N ALA A 53 -0.03 11.23 -7.85
CA ALA A 53 1.12 11.58 -8.68
C ALA A 53 0.97 11.08 -10.12
N THR A 54 0.45 9.87 -10.31
CA THR A 54 0.12 9.33 -11.63
C THR A 54 -0.93 10.18 -12.35
N THR A 55 -1.95 10.65 -11.64
CA THR A 55 -3.01 11.51 -12.20
C THR A 55 -2.48 12.87 -12.63
N LEU A 56 -1.48 13.39 -11.94
CA LEU A 56 -0.78 14.64 -12.27
C LEU A 56 0.27 14.49 -13.39
N GLY A 57 0.48 13.27 -13.88
CA GLY A 57 1.40 12.99 -14.99
C GLY A 57 2.85 12.76 -14.55
N ALA A 58 3.09 12.35 -13.30
CA ALA A 58 4.40 11.92 -12.85
C ALA A 58 4.92 10.73 -13.69
N SER A 59 6.24 10.69 -13.92
CA SER A 59 6.90 9.58 -14.58
C SER A 59 7.01 8.38 -13.65
N SER A 60 7.27 7.18 -14.19
CA SER A 60 7.53 5.99 -13.37
C SER A 60 8.72 6.18 -12.42
N GLU A 61 9.78 6.83 -12.89
CA GLU A 61 10.95 7.17 -12.08
C GLU A 61 10.56 8.01 -10.86
N SER A 62 9.78 9.07 -11.04
CA SER A 62 9.31 9.90 -9.93
C SER A 62 8.34 9.17 -8.98
N ILE A 63 7.62 8.14 -9.46
CA ILE A 63 6.78 7.28 -8.62
C ILE A 63 7.64 6.34 -7.77
N ASP A 64 8.72 5.82 -8.33
CA ASP A 64 9.65 4.96 -7.60
C ASP A 64 10.45 5.76 -6.55
N ASP A 65 10.89 6.98 -6.89
CA ASP A 65 11.49 7.91 -5.92
C ASP A 65 10.51 8.21 -4.76
N LEU A 66 9.24 8.48 -5.09
CA LEU A 66 8.19 8.72 -4.10
C LEU A 66 8.01 7.53 -3.16
N ARG A 67 8.08 6.30 -3.69
CA ARG A 67 8.01 5.08 -2.87
C ARG A 67 9.18 4.96 -1.92
N GLU A 68 10.39 5.19 -2.42
CA GLU A 68 11.60 5.14 -1.61
C GLU A 68 11.53 6.17 -0.47
N MET A 69 11.14 7.41 -0.78
CA MET A 69 10.97 8.45 0.23
C MET A 69 9.94 8.08 1.31
N ILE A 70 8.81 7.46 0.92
CA ILE A 70 7.79 7.00 1.86
C ILE A 70 8.34 5.86 2.74
N ASP A 71 9.00 4.88 2.14
CA ASP A 71 9.60 3.75 2.87
C ASP A 71 10.70 4.22 3.83
N GLU A 72 11.53 5.17 3.42
CA GLU A 72 12.55 5.79 4.26
C GLU A 72 11.93 6.55 5.44
N GLU A 73 10.86 7.31 5.20
CA GLU A 73 10.15 8.03 6.27
C GLU A 73 9.49 7.06 7.25
N ILE A 74 8.85 5.99 6.77
CA ILE A 74 8.26 4.97 7.66
C ILE A 74 9.36 4.30 8.50
N LYS A 75 10.49 3.91 7.87
CA LYS A 75 11.62 3.28 8.57
C LYS A 75 12.29 4.21 9.58
N SER A 76 12.42 5.50 9.27
CA SER A 76 13.02 6.49 10.17
C SER A 76 12.15 6.73 11.41
N HIS A 77 10.85 6.47 11.29
CA HIS A 77 9.83 6.61 12.32
C HIS A 77 9.31 5.27 12.88
N ASP A 78 9.94 4.13 12.56
CA ASP A 78 9.46 2.81 12.98
C ASP A 78 9.44 2.71 14.53
N ILE A 79 8.23 2.67 15.05
CA ILE A 79 7.89 2.85 16.47
C ILE A 79 8.13 1.52 17.18
N THR A 80 9.39 1.18 17.44
CA THR A 80 9.67 0.09 18.38
C THR A 80 9.46 0.48 19.84
N GLU A 81 9.21 1.75 20.20
CA GLU A 81 8.77 2.12 21.56
C GLU A 81 7.82 3.33 21.58
N GLY A 82 6.51 3.07 21.65
CA GLY A 82 5.59 3.80 22.53
C GLY A 82 5.21 5.26 22.25
N LEU A 83 5.68 5.93 21.18
CA LEU A 83 5.22 7.28 20.85
C LEU A 83 4.89 7.41 19.37
N GLY A 84 3.59 7.46 19.07
CA GLY A 84 3.08 7.82 17.74
C GLY A 84 3.54 9.22 17.30
N CYS A 85 3.49 9.45 15.98
CA CYS A 85 3.80 10.71 15.34
C CYS A 85 3.17 11.92 16.07
N ALA A 86 4.01 12.84 16.57
CA ALA A 86 3.57 14.03 17.29
C ALA A 86 2.72 15.00 16.45
N VAL A 87 2.71 14.83 15.13
CA VAL A 87 1.95 15.66 14.17
C VAL A 87 0.56 15.09 13.87
N CYS A 88 0.32 13.79 14.11
CA CYS A 88 -0.96 13.12 13.86
C CYS A 88 -1.68 12.68 15.14
N LEU A 89 -1.74 13.56 16.15
CA LEU A 89 -2.63 13.38 17.30
C LEU A 89 -4.08 13.67 16.88
N PRO A 90 -5.00 12.68 16.90
CA PRO A 90 -6.42 12.97 16.76
C PRO A 90 -6.91 13.56 18.09
N GLY A 91 -7.33 14.83 18.07
CA GLY A 91 -8.10 15.42 19.15
C GLY A 91 -7.27 16.07 20.24
N SER A 92 -7.08 17.37 20.08
CA SER A 92 -6.87 18.30 21.19
C SER A 92 -8.05 18.24 22.17
N ASP A 93 -7.86 17.59 23.32
CA ASP A 93 -8.64 17.86 24.54
C ASP A 93 -7.72 17.77 25.77
N LEU A 94 -6.88 18.80 25.90
CA LEU A 94 -6.33 19.22 27.19
C LEU A 94 -7.49 19.65 28.09
N LYS A 95 -7.89 18.78 29.02
CA LYS A 95 -8.58 19.20 30.25
C LYS A 95 -8.07 18.46 31.49
N GLN A 96 -7.46 19.29 32.34
CA GLN A 96 -7.01 19.15 33.73
C GLN A 96 -5.76 18.32 34.00
#